data_AF-A0A178MF43-F1
#
_entry.id   AF-A0A178MF43-F1
#
_cell.length_a   1.000
_cell.length_b   1.000
_cell.length_c   1.000
_cell.angle_alpha   90.00
_cell.angle_beta   90.00
_cell.angle_gamma   90.00
#
_symmetry.space_group_name_H-M   'P 1'
#
loop_
_entity.id
_entity.type
_entity.pdbx_description
1 polymer ?
#
loop_
_entity_poly.entity_id
_entity_poly.type
_entity_poly.pdbx_seq_one_letter_code
_entity_poly.pdbx_strand_id
1 'polypeptide(L)' 'MPKKRHTAEEIIGKLREADVLLAQGRKVADVAKALAVTEVTYYRWRQEYGGMKVSQAKRLKELER' A
#
# COMPACT_ATOMS: atom_id res chain seq x y z
N MET A 1 0.40 26.04 -2.22
CA MET A 1 0.64 24.89 -3.12
C MET A 1 -0.54 23.95 -3.03
N PRO A 2 -1.20 23.55 -4.13
CA PRO A 2 -2.28 22.58 -4.06
C PRO A 2 -1.72 21.27 -3.50
N LYS A 3 -2.25 20.81 -2.36
CA LYS A 3 -1.93 19.47 -1.83
C LYS A 3 -2.41 18.47 -2.88
N LYS A 4 -1.50 17.90 -3.67
CA LYS A 4 -1.81 16.76 -4.54
C LYS A 4 -2.39 15.67 -3.65
N ARG A 5 -3.70 15.44 -3.75
CA ARG A 5 -4.38 14.35 -3.06
C ARG A 5 -4.08 13.08 -3.83
N HIS A 6 -3.65 12.04 -3.13
CA HIS A 6 -3.50 10.73 -3.74
C HIS A 6 -4.88 10.19 -4.13
N THR A 7 -4.98 9.61 -5.32
CA THR A 7 -6.19 8.88 -5.72
C THR A 7 -6.27 7.53 -5.00
N ALA A 8 -7.46 6.95 -4.92
CA ALA A 8 -7.64 5.64 -4.32
C ALA A 8 -6.75 4.57 -4.99
N GLU A 9 -6.59 4.63 -6.31
CA GLU A 9 -5.73 3.71 -7.08
C GLU A 9 -4.26 3.85 -6.70
N GLU A 10 -3.75 5.08 -6.58
CA GLU A 10 -2.38 5.34 -6.12
C GLU A 10 -2.16 4.82 -4.69
N ILE A 11 -3.13 5.02 -3.81
CA ILE A 11 -3.08 4.51 -2.42
C ILE A 11 -3.01 2.99 -2.39
N ILE A 12 -3.90 2.32 -3.14
CA ILE A 12 -3.93 0.85 -3.23
C ILE A 12 -2.61 0.31 -3.78
N GLY A 13 -2.05 0.97 -4.81
CA GLY A 13 -0.75 0.65 -5.38
C GLY A 13 0.38 0.75 -4.35
N LYS A 14 0.47 1.88 -3.65
CA LYS A 14 1.46 2.09 -2.58
C LYS A 14 1.32 1.09 -1.44
N LEU A 15 0.09 0.75 -1.06
CA LEU A 15 -0.12 -0.31 -0.06
C LEU A 15 0.37 -1.68 -0.58
N ARG A 16 0.40 -1.96 -1.89
CA ARG A 16 0.87 -3.27 -2.45
C ARG A 16 2.37 -3.37 -2.33
N GLU A 17 3.04 -2.30 -2.70
CA GLU A 17 4.46 -2.16 -2.47
C GLU A 17 4.81 -2.23 -0.98
N ALA A 18 3.99 -1.63 -0.11
CA ALA A 18 4.15 -1.75 1.34
C ALA A 18 4.12 -3.21 1.81
N ASP A 19 3.13 -4.01 1.36
CA ASP A 19 3.01 -5.41 1.74
C ASP A 19 4.23 -6.24 1.30
N VAL A 20 4.78 -5.97 0.11
CA VAL A 20 6.00 -6.63 -0.40
C VAL A 20 7.22 -6.28 0.46
N LEU A 21 7.43 -4.99 0.76
CA LEU A 21 8.56 -4.55 1.58
C LEU A 21 8.47 -5.09 3.02
N LEU A 22 7.27 -5.16 3.59
CA LEU A 22 7.04 -5.78 4.90
C LEU A 22 7.30 -7.29 4.86
N ALA A 23 6.90 -7.99 3.79
CA ALA A 23 7.20 -9.41 3.63
C ALA A 23 8.71 -9.70 3.49
N GLN A 24 9.48 -8.73 2.99
CA GLN A 24 10.96 -8.77 2.99
C GLN A 24 11.57 -8.45 4.36
N GLY A 25 10.76 -8.22 5.40
CA GLY A 25 11.22 -7.96 6.77
C GLY A 25 11.55 -6.49 7.07
N ARG A 26 11.21 -5.55 6.17
CA ARG A 26 11.41 -4.11 6.47
C ARG A 26 10.45 -3.64 7.55
N LYS A 27 10.87 -2.64 8.33
CA LYS A 27 10.03 -2.00 9.35
C LYS A 27 9.09 -1.00 8.70
N VAL A 28 7.93 -0.77 9.31
CA VAL A 28 6.91 0.17 8.82
C VAL A 28 7.48 1.58 8.59
N ALA A 29 8.37 2.05 9.46
CA ALA A 29 9.05 3.33 9.30
C ALA A 29 9.85 3.43 7.98
N ASP A 30 10.56 2.37 7.61
CA ASP A 30 11.34 2.33 6.37
C ASP A 30 10.44 2.20 5.14
N VAL A 31 9.32 1.48 5.28
CA VAL A 31 8.31 1.36 4.23
C VAL A 31 7.62 2.70 3.98
N ALA A 32 7.20 3.41 5.03
CA ALA A 32 6.58 4.73 4.89
C ALA A 32 7.53 5.73 4.18
N LYS A 33 8.81 5.71 4.56
CA LYS A 33 9.86 6.48 3.86
C LYS A 33 9.98 6.11 2.38
N ALA A 34 10.02 4.81 2.05
CA ALA A 34 10.10 4.34 0.66
C ALA A 34 8.91 4.80 -0.18
N LEU A 35 7.71 4.83 0.40
CA LEU A 35 6.48 5.27 -0.26
C LEU A 35 6.30 6.80 -0.30
N ALA A 36 7.28 7.55 0.23
CA ALA A 36 7.25 8.99 0.42
C ALA A 36 6.00 9.48 1.19
N VAL A 37 5.61 8.76 2.24
CA VAL A 37 4.50 9.11 3.13
C VAL A 37 4.91 9.02 4.60
N THR A 38 4.09 9.60 5.48
CA THR A 38 4.27 9.42 6.93
C THR A 38 3.68 8.09 7.40
N GLU A 39 4.20 7.53 8.48
CA GLU A 39 3.65 6.30 9.09
C GLU A 39 2.16 6.47 9.45
N VAL A 40 1.78 7.64 9.95
CA VAL A 40 0.38 7.98 10.24
C VAL A 40 -0.50 7.89 8.98
N THR A 41 0.00 8.37 7.85
CA THR A 41 -0.72 8.29 6.56
C THR A 41 -0.84 6.83 6.11
N TYR A 42 0.23 6.06 6.23
CA TYR A 42 0.22 4.63 5.92
C TYR A 42 -0.82 3.87 6.76
N TYR A 43 -0.88 4.10 8.08
CA TYR A 43 -1.87 3.45 8.95
C TYR A 43 -3.30 3.85 8.60
N ARG A 44 -3.57 5.13 8.31
CA ARG A 44 -4.89 5.58 7.84
C ARG A 44 -5.29 4.89 6.54
N TRP A 45 -4.38 4.81 5.58
CA TRP A 45 -4.63 4.11 4.33
C TRP A 45 -4.86 2.61 4.53
N ARG A 46 -4.15 1.97 5.45
CA ARG A 46 -4.40 0.57 5.81
C ARG A 46 -5.80 0.36 6.41
N GLN A 47 -6.31 1.30 7.19
CA GLN A 47 -7.67 1.23 7.73
C GLN A 47 -8.73 1.44 6.64
N GLU A 48 -8.53 2.41 5.74
CA GLU A 48 -9.52 2.82 4.74
C GLU A 48 -9.49 1.95 3.47
N TYR A 49 -8.31 1.50 3.04
CA TYR A 49 -8.09 0.78 1.78
C TYR A 49 -7.46 -0.62 1.97
N GLY A 50 -6.96 -0.95 3.15
CA GLY A 50 -6.26 -2.23 3.40
C GLY A 50 -7.18 -3.46 3.35
N GLY A 51 -8.49 -3.28 3.53
CA GLY A 51 -9.49 -4.35 3.42
C GLY A 51 -9.78 -4.81 1.98
N MET A 52 -9.46 -3.99 0.97
CA MET A 52 -9.76 -4.31 -0.45
C MET A 52 -8.84 -5.39 -1.04
N LYS A 53 -7.82 -5.86 -0.31
CA LYS A 53 -6.78 -6.75 -0.84
C LYS A 53 -6.91 -8.22 -0.51
N VAL A 54 -7.50 -8.61 0.62
CA VAL A 54 -7.44 -10.04 0.99
C VAL A 54 -8.39 -10.88 0.13
N SER A 55 -9.48 -10.28 -0.37
CA SER A 55 -10.45 -10.96 -1.26
C SER A 55 -10.11 -10.85 -2.76
N GLN A 56 -9.39 -9.81 -3.20
CA GLN A 56 -9.09 -9.58 -4.63
C GLN A 56 -7.64 -9.86 -5.05
N ALA A 57 -6.66 -9.90 -4.13
CA ALA A 57 -5.27 -10.22 -4.48
C ALA A 57 -5.02 -11.71 -4.76
N LYS A 58 -5.93 -12.60 -4.34
CA LYS A 58 -5.87 -14.04 -4.69
C LYS A 58 -6.20 -14.32 -6.16
N ARG A 59 -6.76 -13.36 -6.90
CA ARG A 59 -7.17 -13.56 -8.30
C ARG A 59 -6.18 -13.04 -9.34
N LEU A 60 -5.06 -12.45 -8.92
CA LEU A 60 -4.01 -11.94 -9.82
C LEU A 60 -2.79 -12.86 -9.93
N LYS A 61 -2.80 -14.03 -9.26
CA LYS A 61 -1.74 -15.05 -9.40
C LYS A 61 -2.12 -16.24 -10.30
N GLU A 62 -3.29 -16.19 -10.96
CA GLU A 62 -3.77 -17.21 -11.92
C GLU A 62 -3.77 -16.75 -13.38
N LEU A 63 -3.25 -15.55 -13.68
CA LEU A 63 -3.15 -15.01 -15.05
C LEU A 63 -1.68 -14.81 -15.49
N GLU A 64 -0.80 -15.74 -15.11
CA GLU A 64 0.44 -16.02 -15.85
C GLU A 64 0.30 -17.36 -16.58
N ARG A 65 -0.63 -17.40 -17.55
CA ARG A 65 -0.58 -18.34 -18.67
C ARG A 65 -0.70 -17.57 -19.98
#